data_AF-A0A7S0WR73-F1
#
_entry.id   AF-A0A7S0WR73-F1
#
_cell.length_a   1.000
_cell.length_b   1.000
_cell.length_c   1.000
_cell.angle_alpha   90.00
_cell.angle_beta   90.00
_cell.angle_gamma   90.00
#
_symmetry.space_group_name_H-M   'P 1'
#
loop_
_entity.id
_entity.type
_entity.pdbx_description
1 polymer ?
#
loop_
_entity_poly.entity_id
_entity_poly.type
_entity_poly.pdbx_seq_one_letter_code
_entity_poly.pdbx_strand_id
1 'polypeptide(L)'
;EEVLDKLLMVAVVDPEPEVRAAMMGMLCTAQSHCFDSHLAQADSLRALFVGLNDETNTVCNMTIQLVGRLAKRNPAYVLPALRRHLLQLLMELEHSADTQ
;
A
#
# COMPACT_ATOMS: atom_id res chain seq x y z
N GLU A 1 17.92 4.95 6.03
CA GLU A 1 16.84 5.64 5.28
C GLU A 1 17.01 5.39 3.78
N GLU A 2 18.14 5.77 3.17
CA GLU A 2 18.33 5.66 1.69
C GLU A 2 18.09 4.27 1.08
N VAL A 3 18.45 3.18 1.76
CA VAL A 3 18.21 1.82 1.26
C VAL A 3 16.72 1.46 1.29
N LEU A 4 16.00 1.88 2.34
CA LEU A 4 14.59 1.58 2.49
C LEU A 4 13.75 2.35 1.46
N ASP A 5 14.13 3.59 1.14
CA ASP A 5 13.47 4.37 0.09
C ASP A 5 13.65 3.72 -1.29
N LYS A 6 14.85 3.20 -1.58
CA LYS A 6 15.12 2.45 -2.82
C LYS A 6 14.30 1.16 -2.89
N LEU A 7 14.22 0.40 -1.79
CA LEU A 7 13.40 -0.81 -1.72
C LEU A 7 11.91 -0.49 -1.90
N LEU A 8 11.44 0.59 -1.29
CA LEU A 8 10.06 1.04 -1.43
C LEU A 8 9.74 1.44 -2.88
N MET A 9 10.68 2.09 -3.57
CA MET A 9 10.52 2.39 -4.99
C MET A 9 10.41 1.13 -5.84
N VAL A 10 11.24 0.11 -5.57
CA VAL A 10 11.12 -1.19 -6.27
C VAL A 10 9.76 -1.84 -5.95
N ALA A 11 9.31 -1.81 -4.71
CA ALA A 11 8.04 -2.40 -4.29
C ALA A 11 6.81 -1.82 -5.02
N VAL A 12 6.93 -0.60 -5.56
CA VAL A 12 5.81 0.12 -6.17
C VAL A 12 5.96 0.26 -7.70
N VAL A 13 7.19 0.35 -8.21
CA VAL A 13 7.45 0.75 -9.61
C VAL A 13 8.01 -0.40 -10.46
N ASP A 14 8.39 -1.53 -9.85
CA ASP A 14 8.95 -2.64 -10.63
C ASP A 14 7.93 -3.16 -11.67
N PRO A 15 8.34 -3.38 -12.93
CA PRO A 15 7.44 -3.85 -13.97
C PRO A 15 6.88 -5.24 -13.69
N GLU A 16 7.60 -6.08 -12.96
CA GLU A 16 7.19 -7.45 -12.67
C GLU A 16 6.34 -7.49 -11.39
N PRO A 17 5.07 -7.94 -11.47
CA PRO A 17 4.18 -7.95 -10.31
C PRO A 17 4.67 -8.88 -9.19
N GLU A 18 5.39 -9.95 -9.53
CA GLU A 18 5.98 -10.87 -8.56
C GLU A 18 7.06 -10.18 -7.71
N VAL A 19 7.85 -9.28 -8.31
CA VAL A 19 8.89 -8.52 -7.60
C VAL A 19 8.22 -7.51 -6.66
N ARG A 20 7.20 -6.78 -7.13
CA ARG A 20 6.43 -5.86 -6.28
C ARG A 20 5.81 -6.60 -5.09
N ALA A 21 5.17 -7.75 -5.32
CA ALA A 21 4.57 -8.56 -4.27
C ALA A 21 5.61 -9.10 -3.27
N ALA A 22 6.78 -9.56 -3.74
CA ALA A 22 7.85 -10.03 -2.87
C ALA A 22 8.39 -8.91 -1.98
N MET A 23 8.64 -7.73 -2.55
CA MET A 23 9.13 -6.57 -1.80
C MET A 23 8.08 -6.04 -0.83
N MET A 24 6.81 -5.95 -1.25
CA MET A 24 5.72 -5.54 -0.37
C MET A 24 5.53 -6.54 0.78
N GLY A 25 5.60 -7.85 0.47
CA GLY A 25 5.58 -8.92 1.46
C GLY A 25 6.70 -8.79 2.49
N MET A 26 7.92 -8.47 2.06
CA MET A 26 9.05 -8.21 2.95
C MET A 26 8.74 -7.06 3.92
N LEU A 27 8.21 -5.94 3.43
CA LEU A 27 7.80 -4.79 4.25
C LEU A 27 6.63 -5.11 5.21
N CYS A 28 5.79 -6.08 4.86
CA CYS A 28 4.69 -6.56 5.70
C CYS A 28 5.13 -7.52 6.83
N THR A 29 6.25 -8.24 6.71
CA THR A 29 6.65 -9.26 7.70
C THR A 29 6.82 -8.71 9.14
N ALA A 30 6.72 -9.60 10.13
CA ALA A 30 6.76 -9.23 11.56
C ALA A 30 8.08 -8.58 12.01
N GLN A 31 9.18 -8.83 11.30
CA GLN A 31 10.46 -8.14 11.54
C GLN A 31 10.43 -6.67 11.07
N SER A 32 9.43 -6.27 10.27
CA SER A 32 9.34 -4.94 9.66
C SER A 32 8.71 -3.86 10.53
N HIS A 33 8.24 -4.19 11.74
CA HIS A 33 7.77 -3.18 12.70
C HIS A 33 8.86 -2.16 13.07
N CYS A 34 10.14 -2.53 12.92
CA CYS A 34 11.26 -1.61 13.10
C CYS A 34 11.30 -0.49 12.04
N PHE A 35 10.67 -0.70 10.88
CA PHE A 35 10.59 0.27 9.79
C PHE A 35 9.30 1.10 9.85
N ASP A 36 8.34 0.79 10.72
CA ASP A 36 7.05 1.48 10.77
C ASP A 36 7.20 2.99 11.05
N SER A 37 8.24 3.41 11.76
CA SER A 37 8.52 4.84 11.98
C SER A 37 8.94 5.56 10.70
N HIS A 38 9.78 4.95 9.88
CA HIS A 38 10.20 5.46 8.57
C HIS A 38 9.05 5.40 7.57
N LEU A 39 8.39 4.25 7.47
CA LEU A 39 7.29 4.04 6.52
C LEU A 39 6.08 4.93 6.80
N ALA A 40 5.89 5.40 8.04
CA ALA A 40 4.83 6.34 8.41
C ALA A 40 5.14 7.80 8.06
N GLN A 41 6.34 8.11 7.53
CA GLN A 41 6.67 9.43 7.03
C GLN A 41 5.88 9.74 5.74
N ALA A 42 5.63 11.02 5.48
CA ALA A 42 4.77 11.44 4.38
C ALA A 42 5.24 10.96 3.00
N ASP A 43 6.55 10.96 2.73
CA ASP A 43 7.12 10.49 1.46
C ASP A 43 6.92 8.99 1.26
N SER A 44 7.22 8.20 2.29
CA SER A 44 6.99 6.75 2.25
C SER A 44 5.51 6.41 2.06
N LEU A 45 4.62 7.09 2.79
CA LEU A 45 3.17 6.89 2.65
C LEU A 45 2.66 7.29 1.26
N ARG A 46 3.18 8.37 0.67
CA ARG A 46 2.85 8.76 -0.70
C ARG A 46 3.20 7.66 -1.70
N ALA A 47 4.40 7.08 -1.59
CA ALA A 47 4.80 5.97 -2.45
C ALA A 47 3.91 4.73 -2.22
N LEU A 48 3.64 4.36 -0.96
CA LEU A 48 2.77 3.24 -0.63
C LEU A 48 1.34 3.40 -1.15
N PHE A 49 0.78 4.62 -1.17
CA PHE A 49 -0.58 4.84 -1.67
C PHE A 49 -0.74 4.55 -3.16
N VAL A 50 0.35 4.56 -3.94
CA VAL A 50 0.31 4.11 -5.33
C VAL A 50 -0.06 2.62 -5.40
N GLY A 51 0.50 1.81 -4.50
CA GLY A 51 0.22 0.37 -4.40
C GLY A 51 -1.21 0.03 -3.98
N LEU A 52 -2.03 1.00 -3.53
CA LEU A 52 -3.47 0.78 -3.30
C LEU A 52 -4.23 0.65 -4.63
N ASN A 53 -3.67 1.15 -5.73
CA ASN A 53 -4.25 1.07 -7.07
C ASN A 53 -3.40 0.19 -7.99
N ASP A 54 -2.63 -0.75 -7.42
CA ASP A 54 -1.86 -1.72 -8.20
C ASP A 54 -2.80 -2.58 -9.06
N GLU A 55 -2.35 -2.94 -10.26
CA GLU A 55 -3.13 -3.76 -11.19
C GLU A 55 -3.36 -5.18 -10.67
N THR A 56 -2.54 -5.63 -9.71
CA THR A 56 -2.69 -6.93 -9.07
C THR A 56 -3.36 -6.80 -7.70
N ASN A 57 -4.39 -7.62 -7.49
CA ASN A 57 -5.05 -7.72 -6.19
C ASN A 57 -4.10 -8.15 -5.07
N THR A 58 -3.06 -8.94 -5.39
CA THR A 58 -2.07 -9.39 -4.39
C THR A 58 -1.32 -8.21 -3.79
N VAL A 59 -0.75 -7.33 -4.62
CA VAL A 59 -0.01 -6.15 -4.16
C VAL A 59 -0.98 -5.18 -3.49
N CYS A 60 -2.15 -4.93 -4.06
CA CYS A 60 -3.17 -4.08 -3.45
C CYS A 60 -3.53 -4.53 -2.03
N ASN A 61 -3.83 -5.81 -1.83
CA ASN A 61 -4.15 -6.36 -0.50
C ASN A 61 -2.98 -6.23 0.49
N MET A 62 -1.75 -6.50 0.05
CA MET A 62 -0.57 -6.30 0.89
C MET A 62 -0.38 -4.83 1.27
N THR A 63 -0.60 -3.90 0.33
CA THR A 63 -0.56 -2.46 0.57
C THR A 63 -1.60 -2.06 1.60
N ILE A 64 -2.85 -2.51 1.47
CA ILE A 64 -3.92 -2.21 2.44
C ILE A 64 -3.53 -2.69 3.83
N GLN A 65 -2.96 -3.89 3.96
CA GLN A 65 -2.49 -4.43 5.25
C GLN A 65 -1.37 -3.56 5.85
N LEU A 66 -0.36 -3.21 5.04
CA LEU A 66 0.77 -2.40 5.49
C LEU A 66 0.32 -0.99 5.89
N VAL A 67 -0.41 -0.31 5.02
CA VAL A 67 -0.92 1.04 5.28
C VAL A 67 -1.89 1.04 6.48
N GLY A 68 -2.76 0.03 6.59
CA GLY A 68 -3.63 -0.15 7.75
C GLY A 68 -2.86 -0.30 9.06
N ARG A 69 -1.73 -1.01 9.05
CA ARG A 69 -0.81 -1.09 10.20
C ARG A 69 -0.23 0.28 10.55
N LEU A 70 0.20 1.05 9.55
CA LEU A 70 0.77 2.39 9.71
C LEU A 70 -0.26 3.46 10.13
N ALA A 71 -1.56 3.19 9.99
CA ALA A 71 -2.63 4.08 10.48
C ALA A 71 -2.50 4.40 11.97
N LYS A 72 -1.95 3.48 12.77
CA LYS A 72 -1.67 3.70 14.21
C LYS A 72 -0.57 4.74 14.45
N ARG A 73 0.34 4.93 13.49
CA ARG A 73 1.48 5.85 13.57
C ARG A 73 1.14 7.22 12.98
N ASN A 74 0.44 7.24 11.84
CA ASN A 74 0.11 8.47 11.13
C ASN A 74 -1.34 8.45 10.59
N PRO A 75 -2.35 8.50 11.47
CA PRO A 75 -3.75 8.40 11.08
C PRO A 75 -4.19 9.58 10.19
N ALA A 76 -3.62 10.76 10.40
CA ALA A 76 -3.97 11.96 9.64
C ALA A 76 -3.65 11.84 8.13
N TYR A 77 -2.61 11.09 7.78
CA TYR A 77 -2.23 10.84 6.38
C TYR A 77 -2.90 9.58 5.83
N VAL A 78 -2.96 8.52 6.64
CA VAL A 78 -3.42 7.20 6.22
C VAL A 78 -4.94 7.11 6.09
N LEU A 79 -5.69 7.56 7.10
CA LEU A 79 -7.14 7.36 7.12
C LEU A 79 -7.87 8.05 5.96
N PRO A 80 -7.48 9.27 5.52
CA PRO A 80 -8.08 9.87 4.33
C PRO A 80 -7.83 9.04 3.06
N ALA A 81 -6.64 8.46 2.90
CA ALA A 81 -6.32 7.62 1.75
C ALA A 81 -7.12 6.32 1.75
N LEU A 82 -7.17 5.61 2.89
CA LEU A 82 -7.96 4.39 3.04
C LEU A 82 -9.46 4.65 2.85
N ARG A 83 -9.99 5.77 3.36
CA ARG A 83 -11.39 6.15 3.14
C ARG A 83 -11.70 6.34 1.66
N ARG A 84 -10.83 7.04 0.92
CA ARG A 84 -11.00 7.23 -0.53
C ARG A 84 -10.99 5.89 -1.27
N HIS A 85 -10.03 5.03 -0.95
CA HIS A 85 -9.91 3.72 -1.58
C HIS A 85 -11.12 2.81 -1.26
N LEU A 86 -11.60 2.80 -0.02
CA LEU A 86 -12.84 2.07 0.34
C LEU A 86 -14.05 2.56 -0.47
N LEU A 87 -14.23 3.87 -0.60
CA LEU A 87 -15.33 4.43 -1.41
C LEU A 87 -15.20 4.02 -2.87
N GLN A 88 -13.98 3.99 -3.42
CA GLN A 88 -13.73 3.51 -4.77
C GLN A 88 -14.14 2.04 -4.93
N LEU A 89 -13.71 1.15 -4.02
CA LEU A 89 -14.08 -0.27 -4.06
C LEU A 89 -15.60 -0.47 -3.96
N LEU A 90 -16.30 0.32 -3.14
CA LEU A 90 -17.75 0.28 -3.05
C LEU A 90 -18.41 0.71 -4.37
N MET A 91 -17.93 1.79 -5.00
CA MET A 91 -18.43 2.23 -6.30
C MET A 91 -18.19 1.18 -7.39
N GLU A 92 -17.01 0.57 -7.42
CA GLU A 92 -16.68 -0.52 -8.34
C GLU A 92 -17.63 -1.71 -8.15
N LEU A 93 -17.91 -2.09 -6.90
CA LEU A 93 -18.89 -3.14 -6.60
C LEU A 93 -20.30 -2.77 -7.08
N GLU A 94 -20.76 -1.55 -6.79
CA GLU A 94 -22.10 -1.08 -7.20
C GLU A 94 -22.29 -1.10 -8.73
N HIS A 95 -21.27 -0.69 -9.51
CA HIS A 95 -21.38 -0.56 -10.96
C HIS A 95 -20.93 -1.81 -11.74
N SER A 96 -20.23 -2.75 -11.09
CA SER A 96 -19.84 -4.03 -11.70
C SER A 96 -21.02 -4.98 -11.94
N ALA A 97 -22.12 -4.81 -11.19
CA ALA A 97 -23.32 -5.65 -11.30
C ALA A 97 -24.22 -5.28 -12.49
N ASP A 98 -24.09 -4.08 -13.06
CA ASP A 98 -24.91 -3.59 -14.17
C ASP A 98 -24.41 -4.03 -15.56
N THR A 99 -23.42 -4.94 -15.62
CA THR A 99 -22.85 -5.44 -16.88
C THR A 99 -23.27 -6.88 -17.24
N GLN A 100 -24.37 -7.40 -16.67
CA GLN A 100 -24.98 -8.68 -17.08
C GLN A 100 -26.36 -8.51 -17.71
#